data_AF-A0A963GC92-F1
#
_entry.id   AF-A0A963GC92-F1
#
_cell.length_a   1.000
_cell.length_b   1.000
_cell.length_c   1.000
_cell.angle_alpha   90.00
_cell.angle_beta   90.00
_cell.angle_gamma   90.00
#
_symmetry.space_group_name_H-M   'P 1'
#
loop_
_entity.id
_entity.type
_entity.pdbx_description
1 polymer ?
#
loop_
_entity_poly.entity_id
_entity_poly.type
_entity_poly.pdbx_seq_one_letter_code
_entity_poly.pdbx_strand_id
1 'polypeptide(L)'
;MDAYFEIEPLKVMLSSRCTDSVRFEGKAQPMGVLRSAIKAELEGMALAGEAVFRVWIHEDEAIASGSRKSWDKCMAQSRRADLFLMLYNGNAGWPGSSDLFADQVGICHAELALAYNKAPSKVRSIQLPTTGVAKTKSNLAFQRYVAAQNIIGAQVATGEEAIAQARRAAVAALLALARAGVGVAAAGSYFAGEALAWNRLDFAGRRRVTTGAMVDFLADRFGLEADAANDTTVVLPLAGSGVAFACDCIPSTLTTAAARELVGQPFLRDHECCSRLADGVAGPVHLIACQKGVTEAQALRQLGFPDAIAVQAPFGVYVADDVQKIQMVFLANCRDETTTRAQVQRFLQWLAEEGEDRLLVARARSRRRIADLIAREL
;
A
#
# COMPACT_ATOMS: atom_id res chain seq x y z
N MET A 1 33.33 -10.09 14.40
CA MET A 1 32.42 -10.90 13.57
C MET A 1 31.07 -10.23 13.68
N ASP A 2 30.53 -9.84 12.53
CA ASP A 2 29.64 -8.68 12.33
C ASP A 2 28.26 -8.82 12.98
N ALA A 3 27.98 -7.97 13.98
CA ALA A 3 26.69 -7.91 14.69
C ALA A 3 25.75 -6.84 14.12
N TYR A 4 25.80 -6.58 12.80
CA TYR A 4 24.98 -5.54 12.16
C TYR A 4 23.67 -6.07 11.54
N PHE A 5 23.57 -7.37 11.27
CA PHE A 5 22.38 -7.98 10.67
C PHE A 5 21.90 -9.14 11.54
N GLU A 6 20.80 -8.94 12.26
CA GLU A 6 20.10 -10.03 12.94
C GLU A 6 19.18 -10.70 11.91
N ILE A 7 19.51 -11.95 11.55
CA ILE A 7 18.76 -12.72 10.55
C ILE A 7 17.80 -13.65 11.29
N GLU A 8 16.51 -13.29 11.32
CA GLU A 8 15.46 -14.16 11.83
C GLU A 8 14.83 -14.97 10.67
N PRO A 9 14.88 -16.31 10.70
CA PRO A 9 14.26 -17.13 9.66
C PRO A 9 12.75 -16.97 9.62
N LEU A 10 12.15 -17.04 8.43
CA LEU A 10 10.70 -17.00 8.25
C LEU A 10 10.04 -18.21 8.91
N LYS A 11 9.01 -17.96 9.72
CA LYS A 11 8.27 -18.98 10.46
C LYS A 11 7.23 -19.63 9.56
N VAL A 12 7.40 -20.92 9.30
CA VAL A 12 6.45 -21.73 8.53
C VAL A 12 5.69 -22.64 9.48
N MET A 13 4.37 -22.65 9.41
CA MET A 13 3.56 -23.66 10.09
C MET A 13 3.05 -24.68 9.08
N LEU A 14 3.27 -25.96 9.37
CA LEU A 14 2.69 -27.08 8.62
C LEU A 14 1.44 -27.62 9.32
N SER A 15 0.30 -27.55 8.63
CA SER A 15 -1.00 -27.98 9.15
C SER A 15 -1.56 -29.15 8.36
N SER A 16 -1.85 -30.24 9.06
CA SER A 16 -2.54 -31.44 8.57
C SER A 16 -2.71 -32.44 9.70
N ARG A 17 -3.57 -33.43 9.49
CA ARG A 17 -3.71 -34.54 10.44
C ARG A 17 -2.55 -35.52 10.29
N CYS A 18 -1.69 -35.60 11.30
CA CYS A 18 -0.44 -36.37 11.29
C CYS A 18 -0.62 -37.90 11.12
N THR A 19 -1.79 -38.43 11.51
CA THR A 19 -2.07 -39.88 11.47
C THR A 19 -2.56 -40.39 10.12
N ASP A 20 -2.96 -39.49 9.21
CA ASP A 20 -3.55 -39.91 7.93
C ASP A 20 -2.50 -40.52 7.01
N SER A 21 -2.89 -41.50 6.20
CA SER A 21 -1.98 -42.22 5.33
C SER A 21 -1.73 -41.46 4.02
N VAL A 22 -0.48 -41.43 3.57
CA VAL A 22 -0.04 -40.88 2.28
C VAL A 22 0.96 -41.83 1.63
N ARG A 23 0.97 -41.89 0.30
CA ARG A 23 2.01 -42.63 -0.42
C ARG A 23 3.30 -41.82 -0.42
N PHE A 24 4.32 -42.28 0.29
CA PHE A 24 5.63 -41.65 0.38
C PHE A 24 6.71 -42.73 0.47
N GLU A 25 7.85 -42.53 -0.20
CA GLU A 25 8.93 -43.52 -0.34
C GLU A 25 8.42 -44.85 -0.91
N GLY A 26 7.49 -44.78 -1.87
CA GLY A 26 6.90 -45.95 -2.52
C GLY A 26 5.93 -46.78 -1.68
N LYS A 27 5.68 -46.42 -0.41
CA LYS A 27 4.80 -47.16 0.52
C LYS A 27 3.79 -46.23 1.19
N ALA A 28 2.80 -46.80 1.89
CA ALA A 28 1.88 -46.04 2.72
C ALA A 28 2.59 -45.61 4.02
N GLN A 29 2.64 -44.32 4.31
CA GLN A 29 3.24 -43.75 5.52
C GLN A 29 2.30 -42.74 6.20
N PRO A 30 2.42 -42.53 7.51
CA PRO A 30 1.70 -41.46 8.21
C PRO A 30 2.13 -40.08 7.70
N MET A 31 1.19 -39.14 7.64
CA MET A 31 1.40 -37.75 7.28
C MET A 31 2.46 -37.06 8.16
N GLY A 32 2.61 -37.49 9.41
CA GLY A 32 3.68 -37.04 10.33
C GLY A 32 5.09 -37.26 9.78
N VAL A 33 5.31 -38.38 9.07
CA VAL A 33 6.60 -38.67 8.41
C VAL A 33 6.84 -37.68 7.28
N LEU A 34 5.83 -37.44 6.44
CA LEU A 34 5.91 -36.46 5.36
C LEU A 34 6.11 -35.04 5.89
N ARG A 35 5.43 -34.65 6.98
CA ARG A 35 5.59 -33.34 7.64
C ARG A 35 7.03 -33.15 8.12
N SER A 36 7.63 -34.18 8.71
CA SER A 36 9.03 -34.16 9.16
C SER A 36 10.01 -34.04 7.98
N ALA A 37 9.74 -34.73 6.87
CA ALA A 37 10.54 -34.62 5.65
C ALA A 37 10.45 -33.22 5.01
N ILE A 38 9.24 -32.63 4.94
CA ILE A 38 9.06 -31.25 4.47
C ILE A 38 9.77 -30.26 5.38
N LYS A 39 9.66 -30.44 6.71
CA LYS A 39 10.40 -29.62 7.69
C LYS A 39 11.90 -29.66 7.42
N ALA A 40 12.49 -30.86 7.31
CA ALA A 40 13.91 -31.02 7.04
C ALA A 40 14.34 -30.37 5.72
N GLU A 41 13.56 -30.54 4.65
CA GLU A 41 13.84 -29.94 3.34
C GLU A 41 13.82 -28.41 3.41
N LEU A 42 12.80 -27.81 4.05
CA LEU A 42 12.66 -26.36 4.16
C LEU A 42 13.69 -25.74 5.12
N GLU A 43 13.97 -26.35 6.26
CA GLU A 43 14.98 -25.88 7.22
C GLU A 43 16.42 -26.08 6.70
N GLY A 44 16.62 -27.03 5.78
CA GLY A 44 17.89 -27.20 5.07
C GLY A 44 18.17 -26.14 4.00
N MET A 45 17.20 -25.27 3.67
CA MET A 45 17.41 -24.18 2.72
C MET A 45 18.22 -23.06 3.34
N ALA A 46 19.40 -22.83 2.78
CA ALA A 46 20.28 -21.75 3.16
C ALA A 46 20.52 -20.77 2.00
N LEU A 47 20.58 -19.47 2.32
CA LEU A 47 21.06 -18.43 1.41
C LEU A 47 22.29 -17.81 2.04
N ALA A 48 23.43 -17.89 1.33
CA ALA A 48 24.73 -17.44 1.85
C ALA A 48 25.12 -18.06 3.22
N GLY A 49 24.70 -19.30 3.48
CA GLY A 49 24.96 -20.00 4.75
C GLY A 49 23.93 -19.74 5.84
N GLU A 50 22.98 -18.84 5.62
CA GLU A 50 21.96 -18.45 6.60
C GLU A 50 20.66 -19.22 6.39
N ALA A 51 20.08 -19.72 7.49
CA ALA A 51 18.82 -20.45 7.44
C ALA A 51 17.66 -19.52 7.05
N VAL A 52 16.92 -19.91 6.01
CA VAL A 52 15.84 -19.07 5.46
C VAL A 52 14.51 -19.32 6.17
N PHE A 53 14.24 -20.57 6.51
CA PHE A 53 12.96 -20.99 7.08
C PHE A 53 13.17 -21.70 8.41
N ARG A 54 12.25 -21.46 9.34
CA ARG A 54 12.08 -22.23 10.56
C ARG A 54 10.68 -22.83 10.54
N VAL A 55 10.59 -24.15 10.55
CA VAL A 55 9.33 -24.86 10.35
C VAL A 55 8.83 -25.41 11.68
N TRP A 56 7.59 -25.09 12.01
CA TRP A 56 6.91 -25.62 13.18
C TRP A 56 5.94 -26.73 12.77
N ILE A 57 6.09 -27.87 13.42
CA ILE A 57 5.15 -29.00 13.41
C ILE A 57 4.75 -29.31 14.85
N HIS A 58 3.53 -29.83 15.05
CA HIS A 58 3.04 -30.15 16.39
C HIS A 58 3.86 -31.28 17.05
N GLU A 59 4.40 -32.19 16.24
CA GLU A 59 5.13 -33.38 16.66
C GLU A 59 6.45 -33.09 17.41
N ASP A 60 7.02 -31.90 17.26
CA ASP A 60 8.25 -31.48 17.94
C ASP A 60 8.02 -31.09 19.41
N GLU A 61 6.77 -30.88 19.82
CA GLU A 61 6.44 -30.51 21.19
C GLU A 61 6.49 -31.77 22.08
N ALA A 62 7.43 -31.78 23.05
CA ALA A 62 7.45 -32.79 24.11
C ALA A 62 6.03 -32.92 24.70
N ILE A 63 5.57 -34.17 24.91
CA ILE A 63 4.22 -34.54 25.38
C ILE A 63 3.99 -33.97 26.79
N ALA A 64 3.76 -32.66 26.90
CA ALA A 64 3.39 -32.00 28.13
C ALA A 64 1.87 -32.13 28.24
N SER A 65 1.46 -33.17 28.97
CA SER A 65 0.09 -33.54 29.31
C SER A 65 -0.88 -32.35 29.46
N GLY A 66 -1.81 -32.22 28.51
CA GLY A 66 -2.92 -31.27 28.59
C GLY A 66 -3.46 -30.87 27.20
N SER A 67 -4.57 -31.48 26.78
CA SER A 67 -5.21 -31.27 25.48
C SER A 67 -5.51 -29.79 25.15
N ARG A 68 -5.88 -29.00 26.16
CA ARG A 68 -6.16 -27.57 26.05
C ARG A 68 -4.90 -26.73 25.75
N LYS A 69 -3.76 -27.09 26.35
CA LYS A 69 -2.47 -26.42 26.07
C LYS A 69 -1.97 -26.70 24.66
N SER A 70 -2.23 -27.89 24.13
CA SER A 70 -1.89 -28.25 22.75
C SER A 70 -2.69 -27.42 21.74
N TRP A 71 -4.00 -27.30 21.94
CA TRP A 71 -4.87 -26.48 21.09
C TRP A 71 -4.42 -25.00 21.05
N ASP A 72 -4.27 -24.37 22.21
CA ASP A 72 -3.88 -22.95 22.30
C ASP A 72 -2.52 -22.67 21.65
N LYS A 73 -1.57 -23.62 21.75
CA LYS A 73 -0.27 -23.54 21.07
C LYS A 73 -0.43 -23.60 19.55
N CYS A 74 -1.19 -24.56 19.01
CA CYS A 74 -1.48 -24.64 17.57
C CYS A 74 -2.11 -23.33 17.05
N MET A 75 -3.07 -22.77 17.78
CA MET A 75 -3.70 -21.49 17.41
C MET A 75 -2.70 -20.33 17.43
N ALA A 76 -1.80 -20.28 18.43
CA ALA A 76 -0.77 -19.27 18.53
C ALA A 76 0.24 -19.36 17.37
N GLN A 77 0.65 -20.57 16.98
CA GLN A 77 1.55 -20.79 15.85
C GLN A 77 0.88 -20.44 14.52
N SER A 78 -0.38 -20.81 14.32
CA SER A 78 -1.15 -20.43 13.13
C SER A 78 -1.23 -18.91 12.97
N ARG A 79 -1.41 -18.18 14.08
CA ARG A 79 -1.43 -16.72 14.08
C ARG A 79 -0.05 -16.13 13.77
N ARG A 80 1.01 -16.66 14.37
CA ARG A 80 2.38 -16.11 14.33
C ARG A 80 3.22 -16.51 13.13
N ALA A 81 2.88 -17.59 12.43
CA ALA A 81 3.61 -18.02 11.24
C ALA A 81 3.50 -16.96 10.12
N ASP A 82 4.63 -16.72 9.45
CA ASP A 82 4.75 -15.86 8.27
C ASP A 82 4.22 -16.57 7.01
N LEU A 83 4.29 -17.90 7.01
CA LEU A 83 3.73 -18.78 5.99
C LEU A 83 2.94 -19.91 6.66
N PHE A 84 1.69 -20.10 6.25
CA PHE A 84 0.88 -21.24 6.67
C PHE A 84 0.73 -22.20 5.49
N LEU A 85 1.32 -23.39 5.60
CA LEU A 85 1.27 -24.41 4.57
C LEU A 85 0.36 -25.56 5.02
N MET A 86 -0.76 -25.72 4.33
CA MET A 86 -1.75 -26.77 4.58
C MET A 86 -1.51 -27.97 3.67
N LEU A 87 -1.33 -29.16 4.25
CA LEU A 87 -1.42 -30.42 3.50
C LEU A 87 -2.87 -30.91 3.60
N TYR A 88 -3.66 -30.59 2.60
CA TYR A 88 -5.09 -30.83 2.61
C TYR A 88 -5.45 -32.18 2.01
N ASN A 89 -6.18 -32.99 2.77
CA ASN A 89 -6.82 -34.21 2.29
C ASN A 89 -8.32 -34.25 2.65
N GLY A 90 -8.89 -33.14 3.12
CA GLY A 90 -10.30 -33.04 3.54
C GLY A 90 -10.59 -33.45 5.00
N ASN A 91 -9.59 -33.84 5.79
CA ASN A 91 -9.75 -34.20 7.20
C ASN A 91 -9.54 -32.97 8.10
N ALA A 92 -10.50 -32.66 8.96
CA ALA A 92 -10.47 -31.48 9.84
C ALA A 92 -9.53 -31.63 11.04
N GLY A 93 -8.97 -32.83 11.26
CA GLY A 93 -8.17 -33.13 12.44
C GLY A 93 -9.02 -33.42 13.67
N TRP A 94 -8.37 -33.50 14.83
CA TRP A 94 -9.02 -33.81 16.10
C TRP A 94 -9.90 -32.63 16.58
N PRO A 95 -11.17 -32.85 16.98
CA PRO A 95 -12.12 -31.79 17.32
C PRO A 95 -12.02 -31.25 18.75
N GLY A 96 -11.16 -31.78 19.62
CA GLY A 96 -11.13 -31.39 21.03
C GLY A 96 -11.46 -32.55 21.98
N SER A 97 -11.33 -32.30 23.29
CA SER A 97 -11.42 -33.32 24.34
C SER A 97 -12.79 -33.46 25.00
N SER A 98 -13.83 -32.87 24.40
CA SER A 98 -15.19 -32.89 24.94
C SER A 98 -16.09 -33.64 23.97
N ASP A 99 -16.42 -34.90 24.24
CA ASP A 99 -17.34 -35.68 23.40
C ASP A 99 -18.80 -35.18 23.44
N LEU A 100 -19.07 -34.12 24.22
CA LEU A 100 -20.41 -33.54 24.43
C LEU A 100 -20.97 -32.74 23.23
N PHE A 101 -20.14 -32.34 22.26
CA PHE A 101 -20.58 -31.50 21.13
C PHE A 101 -20.19 -32.13 19.79
N ALA A 102 -21.14 -32.80 19.12
CA ALA A 102 -20.92 -33.56 17.87
C ALA A 102 -20.64 -32.69 16.62
N ASP A 103 -20.64 -31.37 16.77
CA ASP A 103 -20.47 -30.34 15.76
C ASP A 103 -19.17 -29.51 15.92
N GLN A 104 -18.23 -29.99 16.75
CA GLN A 104 -16.97 -29.31 16.99
C GLN A 104 -16.12 -29.12 15.73
N VAL A 105 -15.44 -27.97 15.69
CA VAL A 105 -14.46 -27.61 14.66
C VAL A 105 -13.19 -28.44 14.90
N GLY A 106 -12.70 -29.11 13.86
CA GLY A 106 -11.42 -29.84 13.94
C GLY A 106 -10.22 -28.89 14.03
N ILE A 107 -9.14 -29.31 14.69
CA ILE A 107 -7.95 -28.47 14.89
C ILE A 107 -7.38 -27.91 13.58
N CYS A 108 -7.29 -28.70 12.51
CA CYS A 108 -6.78 -28.23 11.22
C CYS A 108 -7.70 -27.19 10.57
N HIS A 109 -9.02 -27.30 10.79
CA HIS A 109 -9.97 -26.28 10.37
C HIS A 109 -9.75 -24.99 11.17
N ALA A 110 -9.64 -25.08 12.49
CA ALA A 110 -9.40 -23.92 13.34
C ALA A 110 -8.06 -23.22 13.02
N GLU A 111 -7.00 -24.00 12.80
CA GLU A 111 -5.68 -23.54 12.37
C GLU A 111 -5.77 -22.78 11.05
N LEU A 112 -6.45 -23.35 10.03
CA LEU A 112 -6.63 -22.68 8.75
C LEU A 112 -7.44 -21.39 8.90
N ALA A 113 -8.57 -21.43 9.61
CA ALA A 113 -9.44 -20.27 9.75
C ALA A 113 -8.72 -19.11 10.44
N LEU A 114 -7.90 -19.37 11.46
CA LEU A 114 -7.08 -18.35 12.11
C LEU A 114 -6.01 -17.77 11.18
N ALA A 115 -5.28 -18.62 10.46
CA ALA A 115 -4.25 -18.16 9.54
C ALA A 115 -4.85 -17.31 8.42
N TYR A 116 -5.95 -17.79 7.83
CA TYR A 116 -6.64 -17.14 6.72
C TYR A 116 -7.27 -15.82 7.14
N ASN A 117 -8.00 -15.77 8.27
CA ASN A 117 -8.59 -14.53 8.76
C ASN A 117 -7.53 -13.49 9.16
N LYS A 118 -6.34 -13.91 9.57
CA LYS A 118 -5.25 -12.99 9.91
C LYS A 118 -4.62 -12.37 8.66
N ALA A 119 -4.31 -13.18 7.66
CA ALA A 119 -3.78 -12.74 6.38
C ALA A 119 -3.96 -13.83 5.32
N PRO A 120 -4.98 -13.74 4.43
CA PRO A 120 -5.21 -14.77 3.41
C PRO A 120 -3.98 -15.03 2.52
N SER A 121 -3.20 -13.99 2.25
CA SER A 121 -1.98 -14.03 1.43
C SER A 121 -0.86 -14.91 1.99
N LYS A 122 -0.89 -15.26 3.29
CA LYS A 122 0.09 -16.15 3.91
C LYS A 122 -0.26 -17.63 3.81
N VAL A 123 -1.47 -17.96 3.38
CA VAL A 123 -1.95 -19.34 3.30
C VAL A 123 -1.57 -19.95 1.96
N ARG A 124 -1.00 -21.15 1.98
CA ARG A 124 -0.73 -21.99 0.81
C ARG A 124 -1.30 -23.38 1.06
N SER A 125 -1.83 -24.01 0.02
CA SER A 125 -2.38 -25.35 0.10
C SER A 125 -1.67 -26.30 -0.86
N ILE A 126 -1.42 -27.51 -0.39
CA ILE A 126 -0.99 -28.68 -1.16
C ILE A 126 -2.07 -29.73 -0.99
N GLN A 127 -2.66 -30.15 -2.09
CA GLN A 127 -3.90 -30.90 -2.14
C GLN A 127 -3.55 -32.37 -2.43
N LEU A 128 -3.69 -33.20 -1.40
CA LEU A 128 -3.43 -34.63 -1.40
C LEU A 128 -4.73 -35.42 -1.65
N PRO A 129 -4.64 -36.68 -2.10
CA PRO A 129 -5.82 -37.52 -2.28
C PRO A 129 -6.62 -37.70 -0.98
N THR A 130 -7.94 -37.61 -1.06
CA THR A 130 -8.87 -37.63 0.09
C THR A 130 -9.19 -39.03 0.62
N THR A 131 -8.33 -40.02 0.33
CA THR A 131 -8.64 -41.45 0.52
C THR A 131 -9.01 -41.78 1.97
N GLY A 132 -10.27 -42.22 2.17
CA GLY A 132 -10.73 -42.74 3.46
C GLY A 132 -11.19 -41.71 4.49
N VAL A 133 -11.35 -40.43 4.12
CA VAL A 133 -11.85 -39.43 5.08
C VAL A 133 -13.31 -39.71 5.45
N ALA A 134 -13.54 -40.06 6.72
CA ALA A 134 -14.87 -40.27 7.26
C ALA A 134 -15.75 -39.02 7.06
N LYS A 135 -17.00 -39.20 6.64
CA LYS A 135 -17.98 -38.12 6.42
C LYS A 135 -18.56 -37.58 7.75
N THR A 136 -17.69 -37.19 8.68
CA THR A 136 -18.09 -36.55 9.93
C THR A 136 -18.56 -35.12 9.69
N LYS A 137 -19.38 -34.56 10.60
CA LYS A 137 -19.83 -33.16 10.50
C LYS A 137 -18.64 -32.20 10.42
N SER A 138 -17.59 -32.42 11.21
CA SER A 138 -16.37 -31.60 11.23
C SER A 138 -15.61 -31.64 9.91
N ASN A 139 -15.44 -32.82 9.30
CA ASN A 139 -14.77 -32.96 8.00
C ASN A 139 -15.56 -32.28 6.89
N LEU A 140 -16.89 -32.48 6.86
CA LEU A 140 -17.76 -31.83 5.88
C LEU A 140 -17.81 -30.30 6.07
N ALA A 141 -17.74 -29.80 7.30
CA ALA A 141 -17.66 -28.37 7.58
C ALA A 141 -16.31 -27.79 7.10
N PHE A 142 -15.21 -28.50 7.33
CA PHE A 142 -13.88 -28.10 6.86
C PHE A 142 -13.79 -28.07 5.34
N GLN A 143 -14.28 -29.12 4.66
CA GLN A 143 -14.31 -29.18 3.19
C GLN A 143 -15.16 -28.03 2.61
N ARG A 144 -16.32 -27.74 3.21
CA ARG A 144 -17.17 -26.60 2.83
C ARG A 144 -16.46 -25.26 3.07
N TYR A 145 -15.73 -25.11 4.17
CA TYR A 145 -14.98 -23.89 4.46
C TYR A 145 -13.87 -23.66 3.42
N VAL A 146 -13.06 -24.68 3.13
CA VAL A 146 -11.99 -24.61 2.11
C VAL A 146 -12.55 -24.26 0.74
N ALA A 147 -13.67 -24.87 0.34
CA ALA A 147 -14.36 -24.56 -0.91
C ALA A 147 -14.91 -23.12 -0.94
N ALA A 148 -15.58 -22.68 0.13
CA ALA A 148 -16.16 -21.34 0.21
C ALA A 148 -15.13 -20.21 0.17
N GLN A 149 -13.91 -20.46 0.69
CA GLN A 149 -12.81 -19.50 0.65
C GLN A 149 -12.02 -19.54 -0.68
N ASN A 150 -12.41 -20.39 -1.64
CA ASN A 150 -11.68 -20.60 -2.90
C ASN A 150 -10.18 -20.89 -2.69
N ILE A 151 -9.84 -21.68 -1.67
CA ILE A 151 -8.44 -22.01 -1.37
C ILE A 151 -7.96 -23.07 -2.36
N ILE A 152 -7.32 -22.60 -3.44
CA ILE A 152 -6.73 -23.44 -4.47
C ILE A 152 -5.31 -23.84 -4.04
N GLY A 153 -4.92 -25.08 -4.35
CA GLY A 153 -3.59 -25.60 -4.06
C GLY A 153 -3.10 -26.55 -5.14
N ALA A 154 -1.79 -26.79 -5.16
CA ALA A 154 -1.19 -27.74 -6.09
C ALA A 154 -1.71 -29.14 -5.78
N GLN A 155 -2.27 -29.81 -6.80
CA GLN A 155 -2.70 -31.21 -6.69
C GLN A 155 -1.48 -32.11 -6.76
N VAL A 156 -1.35 -33.03 -5.82
CA VAL A 156 -0.24 -33.98 -5.73
C VAL A 156 -0.77 -35.39 -5.45
N ALA A 157 -0.07 -36.40 -5.95
CA ALA A 157 -0.40 -37.81 -5.76
C ALA A 157 0.48 -38.47 -4.69
N THR A 158 1.69 -37.98 -4.46
CA THR A 158 2.67 -38.59 -3.55
C THR A 158 3.33 -37.59 -2.62
N GLY A 159 4.00 -38.10 -1.58
CA GLY A 159 4.78 -37.30 -0.65
C GLY A 159 5.96 -36.59 -1.31
N GLU A 160 6.61 -37.21 -2.30
CA GLU A 160 7.71 -36.59 -3.06
C GLU A 160 7.23 -35.34 -3.82
N GLU A 161 6.07 -35.43 -4.46
CA GLU A 161 5.44 -34.29 -5.11
C GLU A 161 5.06 -33.21 -4.10
N ALA A 162 4.54 -33.61 -2.93
CA ALA A 162 4.21 -32.69 -1.85
C ALA A 162 5.44 -31.91 -1.35
N ILE A 163 6.60 -32.57 -1.17
CA ILE A 163 7.87 -31.92 -0.80
C ILE A 163 8.29 -30.91 -1.87
N ALA A 164 8.26 -31.32 -3.15
CA ALA A 164 8.61 -30.43 -4.26
C ALA A 164 7.70 -29.18 -4.32
N GLN A 165 6.39 -29.36 -4.08
CA GLN A 165 5.45 -28.24 -4.03
C GLN A 165 5.62 -27.38 -2.76
N ALA A 166 5.97 -27.97 -1.63
CA ALA A 166 6.26 -27.23 -0.40
C ALA A 166 7.44 -26.28 -0.60
N ARG A 167 8.53 -26.75 -1.23
CA ARG A 167 9.68 -25.92 -1.62
C ARG A 167 9.25 -24.76 -2.52
N ARG A 168 8.51 -25.06 -3.59
CA ARG A 168 8.02 -24.01 -4.52
C ARG A 168 7.15 -22.98 -3.81
N ALA A 169 6.23 -23.43 -2.96
CA ALA A 169 5.34 -22.55 -2.20
C ALA A 169 6.11 -21.65 -1.22
N ALA A 170 7.11 -22.19 -0.52
CA ALA A 170 7.94 -21.44 0.42
C ALA A 170 8.79 -20.37 -0.28
N VAL A 171 9.49 -20.73 -1.36
CA VAL A 171 10.28 -19.78 -2.17
C VAL A 171 9.38 -18.70 -2.79
N ALA A 172 8.23 -19.08 -3.34
CA ALA A 172 7.29 -18.11 -3.90
C ALA A 172 6.76 -17.14 -2.84
N ALA A 173 6.50 -17.62 -1.62
CA ALA A 173 6.09 -16.77 -0.50
C ALA A 173 7.19 -15.80 -0.08
N LEU A 174 8.44 -16.26 0.05
CA LEU A 174 9.60 -15.41 0.33
C LEU A 174 9.74 -14.28 -0.70
N LEU A 175 9.69 -14.60 -1.99
CA LEU A 175 9.80 -13.61 -3.06
C LEU A 175 8.62 -12.63 -3.05
N ALA A 176 7.41 -13.10 -2.75
CA ALA A 176 6.24 -12.23 -2.63
C ALA A 176 6.35 -11.28 -1.44
N LEU A 177 6.82 -11.76 -0.29
CA LEU A 177 7.07 -10.94 0.91
C LEU A 177 8.17 -9.90 0.64
N ALA A 178 9.27 -10.28 -0.03
CA ALA A 178 10.33 -9.34 -0.39
C ALA A 178 9.81 -8.22 -1.31
N ARG A 179 9.03 -8.57 -2.35
CA ARG A 179 8.41 -7.59 -3.27
C ARG A 179 7.40 -6.68 -2.56
N ALA A 180 6.57 -7.25 -1.69
CA ALA A 180 5.62 -6.49 -0.88
C ALA A 180 6.34 -5.56 0.11
N GLY A 181 7.45 -6.01 0.71
CA GLY A 181 8.32 -5.21 1.57
C GLY A 181 8.87 -3.98 0.86
N VAL A 182 9.28 -4.09 -0.40
CA VAL A 182 9.66 -2.94 -1.23
C VAL A 182 8.50 -1.96 -1.41
N GLY A 183 7.27 -2.46 -1.62
CA GLY A 183 6.07 -1.63 -1.74
C GLY A 183 5.68 -0.89 -0.45
N VAL A 184 5.89 -1.49 0.72
CA VAL A 184 5.65 -0.86 2.03
C VAL A 184 6.79 0.07 2.44
N ALA A 185 8.05 -0.28 2.13
CA ALA A 185 9.21 0.59 2.31
C ALA A 185 9.20 1.81 1.37
N ALA A 186 8.55 1.68 0.20
CA ALA A 186 8.26 2.80 -0.69
C ALA A 186 7.28 3.83 -0.08
N ALA A 187 6.63 3.50 1.05
CA ALA A 187 5.91 4.48 1.86
C ALA A 187 6.85 5.45 2.62
N GLY A 188 8.16 5.43 2.35
CA GLY A 188 9.11 6.51 2.57
C GLY A 188 9.54 6.74 4.02
N SER A 189 10.79 7.17 4.20
CA SER A 189 11.44 7.52 5.47
C SER A 189 10.87 8.77 6.15
N TYR A 190 9.54 8.89 6.25
CA TYR A 190 8.88 10.09 6.82
C TYR A 190 8.95 10.15 8.36
N PHE A 191 9.57 9.16 9.00
CA PHE A 191 9.77 9.08 10.45
C PHE A 191 11.12 9.66 10.90
N ALA A 192 11.94 10.16 9.99
CA ALA A 192 13.25 10.73 10.28
C ALA A 192 13.56 11.96 9.39
N GLY A 193 14.55 12.76 9.78
CA GLY A 193 15.02 13.91 9.01
C GLY A 193 14.03 15.06 8.90
N GLU A 194 14.09 15.79 7.78
CA GLU A 194 13.32 17.00 7.54
C GLU A 194 11.80 16.76 7.52
N ALA A 195 11.34 15.62 6.98
CA ALA A 195 9.94 15.24 7.00
C ALA A 195 9.37 15.15 8.44
N LEU A 196 10.18 14.67 9.39
CA LEU A 196 9.80 14.66 10.81
C LEU A 196 9.79 16.09 11.39
N ALA A 197 10.74 16.94 10.99
CA ALA A 197 10.79 18.34 11.42
C ALA A 197 9.55 19.12 10.95
N TRP A 198 9.15 18.96 9.68
CA TRP A 198 7.96 19.58 9.13
C TRP A 198 6.68 19.05 9.80
N ASN A 199 6.61 17.76 10.15
CA ASN A 199 5.47 17.21 10.89
C ASN A 199 5.31 17.81 12.31
N ARG A 200 6.38 18.34 12.93
CA ARG A 200 6.32 19.00 14.25
C ARG A 200 5.76 20.41 14.19
N LEU A 201 5.71 21.03 13.01
CA LEU A 201 5.16 22.37 12.81
C LEU A 201 3.61 22.33 12.89
N ASP A 202 3.03 23.42 13.35
CA ASP A 202 1.59 23.65 13.25
C ASP A 202 1.16 23.83 11.78
N PHE A 203 -0.14 24.00 11.52
CA PHE A 203 -0.62 24.12 10.15
C PHE A 203 -0.09 25.37 9.43
N ALA A 204 0.05 26.49 10.13
CA ALA A 204 0.59 27.72 9.56
C ALA A 204 2.08 27.58 9.20
N GLY A 205 2.88 26.99 10.09
CA GLY A 205 4.28 26.70 9.88
C GLY A 205 4.51 25.73 8.73
N ARG A 206 3.76 24.62 8.69
CA ARG A 206 3.82 23.68 7.56
C ARG A 206 3.47 24.32 6.23
N ARG A 207 2.39 25.10 6.18
CA ARG A 207 1.97 25.83 4.98
C ARG A 207 3.09 26.74 4.49
N ARG A 208 3.71 27.52 5.39
CA ARG A 208 4.79 28.44 5.07
C ARG A 208 6.01 27.72 4.47
N VAL A 209 6.54 26.71 5.14
CA VAL A 209 7.75 26.01 4.65
C VAL A 209 7.51 25.24 3.35
N THR A 210 6.32 24.65 3.19
CA THR A 210 5.99 23.89 1.97
C THR A 210 5.77 24.82 0.79
N THR A 211 5.04 25.94 0.99
CA THR A 211 4.85 26.94 -0.06
C THR A 211 6.18 27.59 -0.44
N GLY A 212 7.03 27.93 0.53
CA GLY A 212 8.38 28.45 0.30
C GLY A 212 9.21 27.51 -0.56
N ALA A 213 9.27 26.22 -0.22
CA ALA A 213 10.00 25.23 -1.01
C ALA A 213 9.53 25.12 -2.47
N MET A 214 8.23 25.31 -2.74
CA MET A 214 7.73 25.37 -4.13
C MET A 214 8.16 26.65 -4.84
N VAL A 215 8.00 27.80 -4.18
CA VAL A 215 8.34 29.12 -4.73
C VAL A 215 9.83 29.19 -5.03
N ASP A 216 10.68 28.82 -4.08
CA ASP A 216 12.14 28.81 -4.21
C ASP A 216 12.57 27.92 -5.38
N PHE A 217 12.02 26.72 -5.48
CA PHE A 217 12.32 25.81 -6.59
C PHE A 217 11.94 26.38 -7.97
N LEU A 218 10.77 27.02 -8.05
CA LEU A 218 10.31 27.65 -9.29
C LEU A 218 11.15 28.89 -9.64
N ALA A 219 11.50 29.71 -8.66
CA ALA A 219 12.34 30.89 -8.85
C ALA A 219 13.76 30.49 -9.29
N ASP A 220 14.40 29.55 -8.57
CA ASP A 220 15.75 29.04 -8.86
C ASP A 220 15.84 28.46 -10.27
N ARG A 221 14.86 27.62 -10.64
CA ARG A 221 14.87 26.90 -11.92
C ARG A 221 14.77 27.83 -13.12
N PHE A 222 14.06 28.95 -12.98
CA PHE A 222 13.79 29.89 -14.08
C PHE A 222 14.55 31.21 -13.95
N GLY A 223 15.44 31.34 -12.96
CA GLY A 223 16.30 32.52 -12.77
C GLY A 223 15.51 33.82 -12.58
N LEU A 224 14.42 33.76 -11.83
CA LEU A 224 13.51 34.90 -11.65
C LEU A 224 14.05 35.86 -10.58
N GLU A 225 14.11 37.16 -10.92
CA GLU A 225 14.45 38.26 -10.01
C GLU A 225 13.32 38.50 -8.98
N ALA A 226 13.70 38.93 -7.77
CA ALA A 226 12.81 39.05 -6.60
C ALA A 226 11.58 39.97 -6.80
N ASP A 227 11.59 40.87 -7.78
CA ASP A 227 10.53 41.84 -8.07
C ASP A 227 9.34 41.27 -8.89
N ALA A 228 9.48 40.05 -9.44
CA ALA A 228 8.42 39.40 -10.23
C ALA A 228 7.53 38.46 -9.39
N ALA A 229 7.81 38.33 -8.09
CA ALA A 229 7.13 37.45 -7.17
C ALA A 229 6.40 38.25 -6.09
N ASN A 230 5.09 38.03 -5.95
CA ASN A 230 4.50 38.16 -4.61
C ASN A 230 4.99 36.94 -3.80
N ASP A 231 5.02 37.00 -2.46
CA ASP A 231 5.53 35.92 -1.57
C ASP A 231 5.07 34.49 -1.92
N THR A 232 3.94 34.34 -2.61
CA THR A 232 3.36 33.06 -3.00
C THR A 232 3.02 32.94 -4.49
N THR A 233 3.38 33.89 -5.35
CA THR A 233 3.05 33.85 -6.78
C THR A 233 4.29 33.98 -7.63
N VAL A 234 4.50 33.04 -8.55
CA VAL A 234 5.67 33.00 -9.44
C VAL A 234 5.21 33.03 -10.90
N VAL A 235 5.84 33.87 -11.74
CA VAL A 235 5.53 33.96 -13.17
C VAL A 235 6.53 33.12 -13.96
N LEU A 236 6.04 32.06 -14.63
CA LEU A 236 6.87 31.14 -15.40
C LEU A 236 6.67 31.33 -16.91
N PRO A 237 7.73 31.29 -17.72
CA PRO A 237 7.59 31.21 -19.17
C PRO A 237 7.11 29.81 -19.59
N LEU A 238 5.89 29.71 -20.11
CA LEU A 238 5.28 28.49 -20.64
C LEU A 238 4.64 28.74 -22.01
N ALA A 239 4.92 27.88 -22.99
CA ALA A 239 4.44 27.98 -24.37
C ALA A 239 4.50 29.42 -24.95
N GLY A 240 5.60 30.14 -24.69
CA GLY A 240 5.82 31.51 -25.16
C GLY A 240 5.02 32.59 -24.43
N SER A 241 4.48 32.31 -23.23
CA SER A 241 3.74 33.27 -22.40
C SER A 241 4.23 33.24 -20.96
N GLY A 242 4.20 34.38 -20.26
CA GLY A 242 4.33 34.40 -18.80
C GLY A 242 3.02 33.92 -18.16
N VAL A 243 3.07 32.87 -17.34
CA VAL A 243 1.93 32.33 -16.59
C VAL A 243 2.18 32.47 -15.10
N ALA A 244 1.25 33.13 -14.40
CA ALA A 244 1.29 33.25 -12.95
C ALA A 244 0.81 31.96 -12.28
N PHE A 245 1.68 31.36 -11.47
CA PHE A 245 1.37 30.25 -10.57
C PHE A 245 1.20 30.76 -9.15
N ALA A 246 -0.03 30.71 -8.64
CA ALA A 246 -0.34 31.02 -7.25
C ALA A 246 -0.11 29.76 -6.41
N CYS A 247 0.97 29.75 -5.64
CA CYS A 247 1.44 28.63 -4.85
C CYS A 247 0.79 28.63 -3.45
N ASP A 248 0.29 27.48 -3.00
CA ASP A 248 -0.24 27.32 -1.64
C ASP A 248 -0.06 25.90 -1.12
N CYS A 249 -0.38 25.65 0.14
CA CYS A 249 -0.25 24.33 0.75
C CYS A 249 -1.44 23.98 1.63
N ILE A 250 -1.95 22.76 1.45
CA ILE A 250 -2.84 22.09 2.40
C ILE A 250 -1.94 21.29 3.36
N PRO A 251 -1.75 21.74 4.61
CA PRO A 251 -0.70 21.22 5.50
C PRO A 251 -1.03 19.88 6.16
N SER A 252 -2.13 19.22 5.77
CA SER A 252 -2.61 17.93 6.30
C SER A 252 -3.33 17.12 5.22
N THR A 253 -4.01 16.03 5.59
CA THR A 253 -4.95 15.34 4.70
C THR A 253 -6.08 16.29 4.27
N LEU A 254 -6.52 16.19 3.01
CA LEU A 254 -7.63 17.01 2.48
C LEU A 254 -8.97 16.78 3.19
N THR A 255 -9.09 15.70 3.95
CA THR A 255 -10.24 15.40 4.82
C THR A 255 -10.28 16.27 6.08
N THR A 256 -9.15 16.84 6.51
CA THR A 256 -9.09 17.74 7.68
C THR A 256 -9.59 19.13 7.28
N ALA A 257 -10.79 19.50 7.73
CA ALA A 257 -11.42 20.79 7.41
C ALA A 257 -10.52 21.98 7.75
N ALA A 258 -9.96 22.04 8.95
CA ALA A 258 -9.09 23.13 9.40
C ALA A 258 -7.83 23.33 8.52
N ALA A 259 -7.30 22.26 7.90
CA ALA A 259 -6.17 22.38 6.98
C ALA A 259 -6.61 22.85 5.59
N ARG A 260 -7.78 22.38 5.13
CA ARG A 260 -8.37 22.73 3.84
C ARG A 260 -8.83 24.19 3.79
N GLU A 261 -9.40 24.68 4.89
CA GLU A 261 -9.92 26.06 5.02
C GLU A 261 -8.82 27.13 4.96
N LEU A 262 -7.56 26.78 5.27
CA LEU A 262 -6.43 27.70 5.12
C LEU A 262 -6.19 28.12 3.67
N VAL A 263 -6.51 27.24 2.71
CA VAL A 263 -6.42 27.50 1.28
C VAL A 263 -7.78 27.92 0.72
N GLY A 264 -8.86 27.26 1.16
CA GLY A 264 -10.22 27.55 0.69
C GLY A 264 -10.34 27.41 -0.83
N GLN A 265 -11.20 28.21 -1.46
CA GLN A 265 -11.35 28.27 -2.91
C GLN A 265 -10.57 29.48 -3.44
N PRO A 266 -9.26 29.33 -3.76
CA PRO A 266 -8.41 30.48 -4.04
C PRO A 266 -8.87 31.26 -5.27
N PHE A 267 -9.52 30.57 -6.22
CA PHE A 267 -10.04 31.19 -7.44
C PHE A 267 -11.10 32.26 -7.22
N LEU A 268 -11.76 32.28 -6.06
CA LEU A 268 -12.72 33.34 -5.71
C LEU A 268 -12.04 34.72 -5.58
N ARG A 269 -10.72 34.73 -5.32
CA ARG A 269 -9.91 35.94 -5.17
C ARG A 269 -8.99 36.20 -6.36
N ASP A 270 -9.23 35.54 -7.50
CA ASP A 270 -8.39 35.73 -8.69
C ASP A 270 -8.39 37.17 -9.19
N HIS A 271 -9.51 37.89 -9.05
CA HIS A 271 -9.59 39.31 -9.39
C HIS A 271 -8.61 40.17 -8.57
N GLU A 272 -8.41 39.84 -7.28
CA GLU A 272 -7.42 40.48 -6.40
C GLU A 272 -5.98 40.08 -6.77
N CYS A 273 -5.77 38.86 -7.28
CA CYS A 273 -4.46 38.40 -7.72
C CYS A 273 -4.07 39.06 -9.05
N CYS A 274 -4.98 39.04 -10.03
CA CYS A 274 -4.76 39.57 -11.37
C CYS A 274 -4.52 41.08 -11.39
N SER A 275 -5.17 41.85 -10.51
CA SER A 275 -4.94 43.31 -10.41
C SER A 275 -3.50 43.67 -10.05
N ARG A 276 -2.75 42.74 -9.46
CA ARG A 276 -1.33 42.89 -9.10
C ARG A 276 -0.37 42.32 -10.14
N LEU A 277 -0.87 41.59 -11.14
CA LEU A 277 -0.04 40.99 -12.18
C LEU A 277 0.18 41.98 -13.32
N ALA A 278 1.41 42.05 -13.83
CA ALA A 278 1.74 42.84 -15.01
C ALA A 278 0.86 42.49 -16.23
N ASP A 279 0.71 43.47 -17.11
CA ASP A 279 -0.02 43.30 -18.38
C ASP A 279 0.63 42.20 -19.23
N GLY A 280 -0.21 41.37 -19.85
CA GLY A 280 0.23 40.25 -20.69
C GLY A 280 0.55 38.96 -19.93
N VAL A 281 0.60 38.97 -18.59
CA VAL A 281 0.73 37.75 -17.77
C VAL A 281 -0.60 37.01 -17.68
N ALA A 282 -0.59 35.73 -18.06
CA ALA A 282 -1.76 34.83 -17.99
C ALA A 282 -1.94 34.24 -16.59
N GLY A 283 -3.16 33.79 -16.25
CA GLY A 283 -3.45 33.08 -14.99
C GLY A 283 -4.46 33.80 -14.09
N PRO A 284 -4.49 33.46 -12.78
CA PRO A 284 -3.59 32.53 -12.10
C PRO A 284 -3.90 31.05 -12.38
N VAL A 285 -2.87 30.21 -12.26
CA VAL A 285 -2.99 28.75 -12.10
C VAL A 285 -2.64 28.44 -10.65
N HIS A 286 -3.53 27.75 -9.92
CA HIS A 286 -3.27 27.46 -8.51
C HIS A 286 -2.43 26.19 -8.37
N LEU A 287 -1.24 26.31 -7.81
CA LEU A 287 -0.34 25.18 -7.54
C LEU A 287 -0.36 24.89 -6.03
N ILE A 288 -1.01 23.80 -5.63
CA ILE A 288 -1.31 23.50 -4.24
C ILE A 288 -0.56 22.24 -3.81
N ALA A 289 0.42 22.41 -2.92
CA ALA A 289 1.10 21.28 -2.28
C ALA A 289 0.21 20.63 -1.21
N CYS A 290 -0.03 19.34 -1.36
CA CYS A 290 -0.74 18.52 -0.40
C CYS A 290 0.26 17.74 0.45
N GLN A 291 0.22 17.91 1.76
CA GLN A 291 1.12 17.19 2.68
C GLN A 291 1.00 15.67 2.54
N LYS A 292 -0.21 15.18 2.21
CA LYS A 292 -0.53 13.77 2.03
C LYS A 292 -1.07 13.55 0.61
N GLY A 293 -1.56 12.35 0.34
CA GLY A 293 -2.22 12.04 -0.94
C GLY A 293 -3.47 12.90 -1.18
N VAL A 294 -3.84 13.00 -2.45
CA VAL A 294 -5.05 13.65 -2.94
C VAL A 294 -5.69 12.73 -3.99
N THR A 295 -7.01 12.62 -3.96
CA THR A 295 -7.79 11.91 -4.98
C THR A 295 -8.53 12.88 -5.89
N GLU A 296 -8.92 12.46 -7.09
CA GLU A 296 -9.75 13.26 -8.01
C GLU A 296 -11.01 13.80 -7.34
N ALA A 297 -11.73 12.94 -6.60
CA ALA A 297 -12.94 13.34 -5.88
C ALA A 297 -12.68 14.42 -4.81
N GLN A 298 -11.50 14.44 -4.20
CA GLN A 298 -11.12 15.48 -3.24
C GLN A 298 -10.75 16.79 -3.95
N ALA A 299 -10.02 16.71 -5.08
CA ALA A 299 -9.66 17.86 -5.89
C ALA A 299 -10.90 18.54 -6.51
N LEU A 300 -11.83 17.77 -7.09
CA LEU A 300 -13.10 18.27 -7.63
C LEU A 300 -13.97 18.93 -6.55
N ARG A 301 -13.99 18.36 -5.34
CA ARG A 301 -14.69 18.97 -4.20
C ARG A 301 -14.08 20.29 -3.79
N GLN A 302 -12.76 20.43 -3.87
CA GLN A 302 -12.09 21.70 -3.61
C GLN A 302 -12.49 22.75 -4.65
N LEU A 303 -12.48 22.36 -5.92
CA LEU A 303 -12.92 23.22 -7.03
C LEU A 303 -14.39 23.63 -6.88
N GLY A 304 -15.25 22.73 -6.37
CA GLY A 304 -16.68 22.99 -6.16
C GLY A 304 -17.53 22.82 -7.42
N PHE A 305 -16.94 22.37 -8.53
CA PHE A 305 -17.62 22.13 -9.80
C PHE A 305 -17.44 20.66 -10.21
N PRO A 306 -18.52 19.87 -10.34
CA PRO A 306 -18.43 18.44 -10.62
C PRO A 306 -18.10 18.12 -12.09
N ASP A 307 -18.47 19.00 -13.03
CA ASP A 307 -18.27 18.81 -14.47
C ASP A 307 -16.96 19.46 -14.94
N ALA A 308 -15.87 19.17 -14.23
CA ALA A 308 -14.54 19.66 -14.53
C ALA A 308 -13.64 18.53 -15.03
N ILE A 309 -12.64 18.89 -15.83
CA ILE A 309 -11.56 17.99 -16.21
C ILE A 309 -10.80 17.63 -14.92
N ALA A 310 -10.59 16.34 -14.68
CA ALA A 310 -9.74 15.83 -13.61
C ALA A 310 -8.77 14.78 -14.19
N VAL A 311 -7.48 14.98 -13.95
CA VAL A 311 -6.42 14.09 -14.43
C VAL A 311 -5.56 13.67 -13.24
N GLN A 312 -5.66 12.40 -12.86
CA GLN A 312 -4.72 11.78 -11.95
C GLN A 312 -3.38 11.51 -12.66
N ALA A 313 -2.30 12.03 -12.10
CA ALA A 313 -0.95 11.92 -12.65
C ALA A 313 0.09 11.55 -11.57
N PRO A 314 1.32 11.16 -11.94
CA PRO A 314 2.35 10.79 -10.97
C PRO A 314 2.76 11.89 -9.96
N PHE A 315 2.46 13.16 -10.25
CA PHE A 315 2.67 14.29 -9.34
C PHE A 315 1.49 14.51 -8.37
N GLY A 316 0.30 14.00 -8.68
CA GLY A 316 -0.93 14.27 -7.94
C GLY A 316 -2.15 14.39 -8.86
N VAL A 317 -2.92 15.46 -8.74
CA VAL A 317 -4.16 15.66 -9.52
C VAL A 317 -4.16 17.05 -10.15
N TYR A 318 -4.40 17.12 -11.45
CA TYR A 318 -4.71 18.37 -12.14
C TYR A 318 -6.22 18.46 -12.37
N VAL A 319 -6.83 19.60 -12.06
CA VAL A 319 -8.23 19.89 -12.36
C VAL A 319 -8.37 21.21 -13.11
N ALA A 320 -9.25 21.23 -14.10
CA ALA A 320 -9.55 22.41 -14.88
C ALA A 320 -11.04 22.48 -15.23
N ASP A 321 -11.61 23.67 -15.16
CA ASP A 321 -12.98 23.95 -15.59
C ASP A 321 -12.99 24.72 -16.92
N ASP A 322 -13.80 24.27 -17.88
CA ASP A 322 -13.90 24.91 -19.19
C ASP A 322 -14.89 26.09 -19.23
N VAL A 323 -15.69 26.34 -18.19
CA VAL A 323 -16.62 27.48 -18.18
C VAL A 323 -15.95 28.70 -17.58
N GLN A 324 -15.54 28.63 -16.32
CA GLN A 324 -14.90 29.70 -15.55
C GLN A 324 -13.38 29.76 -15.77
N LYS A 325 -12.83 28.78 -16.50
CA LYS A 325 -11.40 28.68 -16.89
C LYS A 325 -10.46 28.55 -15.69
N ILE A 326 -10.97 28.05 -14.57
CA ILE A 326 -10.20 27.83 -13.34
C ILE A 326 -9.29 26.63 -13.52
N GLN A 327 -8.07 26.71 -12.99
CA GLN A 327 -7.08 25.64 -13.06
C GLN A 327 -6.43 25.46 -11.69
N MET A 328 -6.44 24.23 -11.17
CA MET A 328 -5.81 23.88 -9.90
C MET A 328 -4.99 22.60 -10.07
N VAL A 329 -3.77 22.61 -9.55
CA VAL A 329 -2.83 21.49 -9.57
C VAL A 329 -2.56 21.11 -8.12
N PHE A 330 -2.92 19.90 -7.72
CA PHE A 330 -2.69 19.37 -6.39
C PHE A 330 -1.48 18.42 -6.39
N LEU A 331 -0.37 18.85 -5.81
CA LEU A 331 0.86 18.05 -5.73
C LEU A 331 0.81 17.12 -4.51
N ALA A 332 0.81 15.81 -4.73
CA ALA A 332 0.62 14.83 -3.66
C ALA A 332 1.90 14.54 -2.87
N ASN A 333 1.77 14.25 -1.57
CA ASN A 333 2.86 13.79 -0.71
C ASN A 333 4.06 14.77 -0.57
N CYS A 334 3.78 16.08 -0.52
CA CYS A 334 4.77 17.12 -0.24
C CYS A 334 5.06 17.18 1.27
N ARG A 335 5.98 16.34 1.76
CA ARG A 335 6.21 16.13 3.21
C ARG A 335 7.48 16.78 3.74
N ASP A 336 8.39 17.14 2.85
CA ASP A 336 9.67 17.78 3.07
C ASP A 336 10.06 18.56 1.80
N GLU A 337 11.19 19.26 1.84
CA GLU A 337 11.65 20.08 0.72
C GLU A 337 11.90 19.22 -0.53
N THR A 338 12.58 18.09 -0.36
CA THR A 338 12.97 17.20 -1.48
C THR A 338 11.75 16.64 -2.21
N THR A 339 10.77 16.11 -1.47
CA THR A 339 9.53 15.58 -2.04
C THR A 339 8.71 16.68 -2.68
N THR A 340 8.64 17.86 -2.08
CA THR A 340 7.94 19.01 -2.66
C THR A 340 8.56 19.43 -4.01
N ARG A 341 9.88 19.63 -4.05
CA ARG A 341 10.64 19.95 -5.27
C ARG A 341 10.43 18.89 -6.36
N ALA A 342 10.50 17.61 -5.98
CA ALA A 342 10.32 16.50 -6.93
C ALA A 342 8.93 16.48 -7.56
N GLN A 343 7.88 16.81 -6.81
CA GLN A 343 6.51 16.84 -7.36
C GLN A 343 6.27 18.03 -8.27
N VAL A 344 6.83 19.20 -7.95
CA VAL A 344 6.81 20.36 -8.86
C VAL A 344 7.53 19.99 -10.17
N GLN A 345 8.70 19.34 -10.09
CA GLN A 345 9.43 18.88 -11.27
C GLN A 345 8.61 17.92 -12.14
N ARG A 346 7.95 16.93 -11.53
CA ARG A 346 7.11 15.96 -12.25
C ARG A 346 5.92 16.62 -12.93
N PHE A 347 5.31 17.63 -12.30
CA PHE A 347 4.24 18.40 -12.92
C PHE A 347 4.73 19.14 -14.17
N LEU A 348 5.86 19.86 -14.07
CA LEU A 348 6.44 20.56 -15.21
C LEU A 348 6.87 19.62 -16.35
N GLN A 349 7.41 18.45 -15.99
CA GLN A 349 7.78 17.41 -16.95
C GLN A 349 6.54 16.87 -17.69
N TRP A 350 5.46 16.58 -16.95
CA TRP A 350 4.21 16.13 -17.53
C TRP A 350 3.60 17.15 -18.51
N LEU A 351 3.64 18.45 -18.18
CA LEU A 351 3.19 19.51 -19.10
C LEU A 351 3.94 19.47 -20.44
N ALA A 352 5.25 19.22 -20.39
CA ALA A 352 6.10 19.18 -21.58
C ALA A 352 5.95 17.88 -22.38
N GLU A 353 5.84 16.73 -21.70
CA GLU A 353 5.74 15.41 -22.33
C GLU A 353 4.39 15.18 -23.00
N GLU A 354 3.30 15.60 -22.36
CA GLU A 354 1.94 15.40 -22.88
C GLU A 354 1.45 16.59 -23.74
N GLY A 355 2.23 17.68 -23.82
CA GLY A 355 1.84 18.89 -24.56
C GLY A 355 0.64 19.63 -23.97
N GLU A 356 0.34 19.43 -22.69
CA GLU A 356 -0.75 20.12 -21.98
C GLU A 356 -0.39 21.60 -21.70
N ASP A 357 0.90 21.98 -21.79
CA ASP A 357 1.39 23.35 -21.61
C ASP A 357 0.60 24.39 -22.43
N ARG A 358 0.30 24.10 -23.70
CA ARG A 358 -0.47 24.98 -24.59
C ARG A 358 -1.92 25.15 -24.15
N LEU A 359 -2.56 24.07 -23.73
CA LEU A 359 -3.94 24.07 -23.26
C LEU A 359 -4.07 24.81 -21.92
N LEU A 360 -3.12 24.57 -21.02
CA LEU A 360 -3.01 25.28 -19.74
C LEU A 360 -2.86 26.80 -19.96
N VAL A 361 -1.96 27.20 -20.85
CA VAL A 361 -1.73 28.63 -21.19
C VAL A 361 -2.99 29.25 -21.82
N ALA A 362 -3.67 28.55 -22.72
CA ALA A 362 -4.90 29.04 -23.34
C ALA A 362 -6.03 29.27 -22.32
N ARG A 363 -6.20 28.34 -21.37
CA ARG A 363 -7.12 28.50 -20.24
C ARG A 363 -6.69 29.64 -19.32
N ALA A 364 -5.41 29.73 -18.98
CA ALA A 364 -4.86 30.77 -18.10
C ALA A 364 -5.08 32.19 -18.66
N ARG A 365 -4.88 32.38 -19.98
CA ARG A 365 -5.18 33.65 -20.66
C ARG A 365 -6.66 33.99 -20.60
N SER A 366 -7.52 32.99 -20.72
CA SER A 366 -8.98 33.17 -20.63
C SER A 366 -9.42 33.51 -19.21
N ARG A 367 -8.83 32.86 -18.20
CA ARG A 367 -9.07 33.16 -16.79
C ARG A 367 -8.68 34.58 -16.44
N ARG A 368 -7.52 35.05 -16.92
CA ARG A 368 -7.07 36.44 -16.73
C ARG A 368 -8.13 37.44 -17.19
N ARG A 369 -8.67 37.27 -18.40
CA ARG A 369 -9.73 38.14 -18.93
C ARG A 369 -11.00 38.15 -18.06
N ILE A 370 -11.41 36.98 -17.56
CA ILE A 370 -12.58 36.86 -16.68
C ILE A 370 -12.31 37.58 -15.35
N ALA A 371 -11.14 37.36 -14.74
CA ALA A 371 -10.76 37.98 -13.48
C ALA A 371 -10.62 39.51 -13.59
N ASP A 372 -10.02 40.01 -14.68
CA ASP A 372 -9.90 41.44 -14.95
C ASP A 372 -11.28 42.10 -15.17
N LEU A 373 -12.23 41.40 -15.77
CA LEU A 373 -13.61 41.89 -15.92
C LEU A 373 -14.30 41.99 -14.56
N ILE A 374 -14.19 40.94 -13.72
CA ILE A 374 -14.74 40.94 -12.35
C ILE A 374 -14.14 42.09 -11.53
N ALA A 375 -12.83 42.32 -11.64
CA ALA A 375 -12.15 43.41 -10.93
C ALA A 375 -12.64 44.82 -11.31
N ARG A 376 -13.28 44.98 -12.48
CA ARG A 376 -13.85 46.27 -12.93
C ARG A 376 -15.30 46.48 -12.46
N GLU A 377 -15.99 45.40 -12.12
CA GLU A 377 -17.40 45.41 -11.67
C GLU A 377 -17.54 45.49 -10.14
N LEU A 378 -16.46 45.20 -9.41
CA LEU A 378 -16.31 45.41 -7.96
C LEU A 378 -15.71 46.78 -7.67
#